data_AF-A0A1U9KIJ5-F1
#
_entry.id   AF-A0A1U9KIJ5-F1
#
_cell.length_a   1.000
_cell.length_b   1.000
_cell.length_c   1.000
_cell.angle_alpha   90.00
_cell.angle_beta   90.00
_cell.angle_gamma   90.00
#
_symmetry.space_group_name_H-M   'P 1'
#
loop_
_entity.id
_entity.type
_entity.pdbx_description
1 polymer ?
#
loop_
_entity_poly.entity_id
_entity_poly.type
_entity_poly.pdbx_seq_one_letter_code
_entity_poly.pdbx_strand_id
1 'polypeptide(L)'
;MSGYYDNFPWNAWGFLNEGGRKTRILDVAFIAHFNIKSDEDFDLRVKRGLHGDFAAEKMWGDKSESEKEDFHLLTNAVEDRGLHDYWHTYLSERAWKTSPFPAPKWPLISTNCQTSQSSSAHPWGADADSQNLINRRPNSRSQAHTEKEQNPWWQIDFGSLNRIQEIRIFNRLDVALDRMCHFSLFSSLDGENWNEFYYQNSNEIFGGIDGTPFIWLSDSGLEARFMRVVVNGEPSYLNLDQIEVYGLSDLS
;
A
#
# COMPACT_ATOMS: atom_id res chain seq x y z
N MET A 1 -34.15 12.99 35.89
CA MET A 1 -33.89 11.55 35.70
C MET A 1 -33.16 10.96 36.92
N SER A 2 -33.67 11.11 38.16
CA SER A 2 -33.00 10.50 39.31
C SER A 2 -33.11 8.98 39.23
N GLY A 3 -31.99 8.27 39.33
CA GLY A 3 -31.96 6.80 39.37
C GLY A 3 -31.97 6.08 38.00
N TYR A 4 -31.96 6.81 36.88
CA TYR A 4 -31.90 6.18 35.54
C TYR A 4 -30.63 5.33 35.34
N TYR A 5 -29.49 5.80 35.87
CA TYR A 5 -28.20 5.12 35.78
C TYR A 5 -27.95 4.12 36.92
N ASP A 6 -28.79 4.12 37.95
CA ASP A 6 -28.64 3.19 39.06
C ASP A 6 -29.08 1.79 38.60
N ASN A 7 -28.31 0.75 38.92
CA ASN A 7 -28.60 -0.65 38.50
C ASN A 7 -28.81 -0.82 36.97
N PHE A 8 -27.97 -0.17 36.19
CA PHE A 8 -27.96 -0.32 34.73
C PHE A 8 -27.67 -1.80 34.33
N PRO A 9 -28.38 -2.37 33.34
CA PRO A 9 -29.34 -1.73 32.44
C PRO A 9 -30.81 -1.79 32.91
N TRP A 10 -31.12 -2.45 34.03
CA TRP A 10 -32.48 -2.85 34.38
C TRP A 10 -33.43 -1.67 34.64
N ASN A 11 -32.97 -0.66 35.37
CA ASN A 11 -33.78 0.54 35.62
C ASN A 11 -33.96 1.39 34.35
N ALA A 12 -32.92 1.51 33.52
CA ALA A 12 -33.01 2.15 32.21
C ALA A 12 -34.00 1.42 31.30
N TRP A 13 -33.98 0.08 31.31
CA TRP A 13 -34.93 -0.76 30.56
C TRP A 13 -36.36 -0.60 31.06
N GLY A 14 -36.57 -0.62 32.38
CA GLY A 14 -37.87 -0.36 33.00
C GLY A 14 -38.41 1.02 32.61
N PHE A 15 -37.55 2.04 32.69
CA PHE A 15 -37.87 3.39 32.26
C PHE A 15 -38.24 3.44 30.77
N LEU A 16 -37.47 2.84 29.86
CA LEU A 16 -37.78 2.92 28.43
C LEU A 16 -39.09 2.19 28.06
N ASN A 17 -39.46 1.13 28.77
CA ASN A 17 -40.66 0.35 28.47
C ASN A 17 -41.93 0.84 29.18
N GLU A 18 -41.80 1.68 30.20
CA GLU A 18 -42.93 2.23 30.92
C GLU A 18 -43.78 3.15 30.03
N GLY A 19 -45.09 2.89 30.02
CA GLY A 19 -46.07 3.74 29.37
C GLY A 19 -45.82 3.97 27.89
N GLY A 20 -45.21 3.03 27.14
CA GLY A 20 -44.95 3.16 25.70
C GLY A 20 -43.90 4.21 25.33
N ARG A 21 -43.05 4.61 26.28
CA ARG A 21 -42.03 5.66 26.12
C ARG A 21 -41.07 5.36 24.97
N LYS A 22 -40.61 4.11 24.82
CA LYS A 22 -39.77 3.65 23.70
C LYS A 22 -40.42 3.89 22.33
N THR A 23 -41.68 3.53 22.16
CA THR A 23 -42.41 3.73 20.89
C THR A 23 -42.54 5.22 20.59
N ARG A 24 -42.93 6.03 21.57
CA ARG A 24 -43.00 7.49 21.39
C ARG A 24 -41.66 8.11 21.03
N ILE A 25 -40.55 7.64 21.62
CA ILE A 25 -39.20 8.10 21.25
C ILE A 25 -38.93 7.72 19.79
N LEU A 26 -39.17 6.48 19.39
CA LEU A 26 -38.91 6.04 18.01
C LEU A 26 -39.80 6.75 16.97
N ASP A 27 -41.04 7.10 17.33
CA ASP A 27 -41.98 7.77 16.42
C ASP A 27 -41.60 9.24 16.14
N VAL A 28 -40.88 9.89 17.07
CA VAL A 28 -40.51 11.32 16.95
C VAL A 28 -39.01 11.57 16.87
N ALA A 29 -38.17 10.58 17.20
CA ALA A 29 -36.73 10.75 17.19
C ALA A 29 -36.24 10.86 15.75
N PHE A 30 -35.41 11.87 15.53
CA PHE A 30 -34.61 12.00 14.34
C PHE A 30 -33.18 12.26 14.77
N ILE A 31 -32.24 11.77 13.97
CA ILE A 31 -30.83 12.13 14.11
C ILE A 31 -30.61 13.34 13.21
N ALA A 32 -30.26 14.47 13.79
CA ALA A 32 -29.78 15.61 13.04
C ALA A 32 -28.29 15.82 13.34
N HIS A 33 -27.50 15.84 12.28
CA HIS A 33 -26.12 16.28 12.33
C HIS A 33 -26.12 17.80 12.17
N PHE A 34 -25.71 18.52 13.21
CA PHE A 34 -25.54 19.95 13.15
C PHE A 34 -24.04 20.25 13.10
N ASN A 35 -23.62 21.01 12.09
CA ASN A 35 -22.27 21.52 11.99
C ASN A 35 -22.32 23.05 12.11
N ILE A 36 -21.32 23.67 12.74
CA ILE A 36 -21.24 25.11 12.93
C ILE A 36 -20.40 25.69 11.80
N LYS A 37 -21.05 26.35 10.84
CA LYS A 37 -20.41 26.81 9.58
C LYS A 37 -20.35 28.33 9.48
N SER A 38 -20.89 29.05 10.46
CA SER A 38 -20.96 30.50 10.48
C SER A 38 -21.09 31.02 11.91
N ASP A 39 -20.87 32.32 12.10
CA ASP A 39 -21.16 32.97 13.38
C ASP A 39 -22.65 32.94 13.72
N GLU A 40 -23.50 32.99 12.71
CA GLU A 40 -24.94 32.84 12.89
C GLU A 40 -25.28 31.45 13.46
N ASP A 41 -24.57 30.39 13.06
CA ASP A 41 -24.76 29.04 13.63
C ASP A 41 -24.36 28.96 15.10
N PHE A 42 -23.29 29.66 15.53
CA PHE A 42 -22.94 29.77 16.95
C PHE A 42 -24.06 30.45 17.75
N ASP A 43 -24.57 31.57 17.24
CA ASP A 43 -25.67 32.30 17.88
C ASP A 43 -26.96 31.50 17.92
N LEU A 44 -27.29 30.79 16.83
CA LEU A 44 -28.43 29.88 16.77
C LEU A 44 -28.27 28.74 17.77
N ARG A 45 -27.06 28.23 18.00
CA ARG A 45 -26.78 27.18 18.99
C ARG A 45 -27.06 27.68 20.41
N VAL A 46 -26.54 28.86 20.76
CA VAL A 46 -26.78 29.50 22.06
C VAL A 46 -28.27 29.79 22.28
N LYS A 47 -28.98 30.23 21.23
CA LYS A 47 -30.42 30.54 21.31
C LYS A 47 -31.31 29.30 21.44
N ARG A 48 -30.90 28.14 20.91
CA ARG A 48 -31.73 26.93 20.83
C ARG A 48 -31.81 26.12 22.14
N GLY A 49 -30.93 26.36 23.11
CA GLY A 49 -31.00 25.64 24.38
C GLY A 49 -30.06 26.19 25.44
N LEU A 50 -30.63 26.86 26.46
CA LEU A 50 -29.92 27.25 27.69
C LEU A 50 -30.49 26.53 28.93
N HIS A 51 -31.34 25.52 28.73
CA HIS A 51 -32.10 24.87 29.79
C HIS A 51 -32.12 23.34 29.63
N GLY A 52 -32.30 22.62 30.74
CA GLY A 52 -32.32 21.16 30.77
C GLY A 52 -30.99 20.54 30.35
N ASP A 53 -31.05 19.40 29.64
CA ASP A 53 -29.87 18.63 29.23
C ASP A 53 -28.97 19.35 28.20
N PHE A 54 -29.44 20.48 27.66
CA PHE A 54 -28.70 21.31 26.70
C PHE A 54 -28.08 22.58 27.32
N ALA A 55 -28.15 22.77 28.64
CA ALA A 55 -27.61 23.97 29.31
C ALA A 55 -26.10 24.19 29.06
N ALA A 56 -25.36 23.11 28.76
CA ALA A 56 -23.94 23.19 28.40
C ALA A 56 -23.68 23.88 27.05
N GLU A 57 -24.70 24.03 26.18
CA GLU A 57 -24.54 24.69 24.87
C GLU A 57 -24.22 26.19 24.97
N LYS A 58 -24.35 26.81 26.17
CA LYS A 58 -23.86 28.17 26.42
C LYS A 58 -22.37 28.33 26.09
N MET A 59 -21.57 27.27 26.21
CA MET A 59 -20.14 27.27 25.88
C MET A 59 -19.85 27.75 24.46
N TRP A 60 -20.80 27.58 23.53
CA TRP A 60 -20.65 28.03 22.14
C TRP A 60 -20.69 29.55 21.99
N GLY A 61 -21.34 30.25 22.91
CA GLY A 61 -21.39 31.71 22.98
C GLY A 61 -20.19 32.33 23.69
N ASP A 62 -19.53 31.56 24.54
CA ASP A 62 -18.35 32.00 25.30
C ASP A 62 -17.04 31.83 24.51
N LYS A 63 -17.11 31.30 23.27
CA LYS A 63 -15.93 31.15 22.39
C LYS A 63 -15.37 32.50 21.96
N SER A 64 -14.05 32.62 21.99
CA SER A 64 -13.35 33.77 21.42
C SER A 64 -13.54 33.85 19.91
N GLU A 65 -13.26 35.02 19.34
CA GLU A 65 -13.27 35.23 17.89
C GLU A 65 -12.32 34.26 17.17
N SER A 66 -11.10 34.07 17.69
CA SER A 66 -10.14 33.09 17.14
C SER A 66 -10.66 31.65 17.21
N GLU A 67 -11.34 31.26 18.29
CA GLU A 67 -11.91 29.91 18.39
C GLU A 67 -13.08 29.71 17.42
N LYS A 68 -13.83 30.76 17.10
CA LYS A 68 -14.90 30.70 16.09
C LYS A 68 -14.31 30.61 14.69
N GLU A 69 -13.29 31.42 14.39
CA GLU A 69 -12.54 31.37 13.14
C GLU A 69 -11.94 29.97 12.88
N ASP A 70 -11.31 29.36 13.88
CA ASP A 70 -10.77 28.00 13.78
C ASP A 70 -11.86 26.97 13.43
N PHE A 71 -13.04 27.08 14.05
CA PHE A 71 -14.17 26.22 13.74
C PHE A 71 -14.67 26.43 12.31
N HIS A 72 -14.80 27.68 11.85
CA HIS A 72 -15.22 27.97 10.48
C HIS A 72 -14.22 27.45 9.45
N LEU A 73 -12.92 27.61 9.72
CA LEU A 73 -11.86 27.12 8.83
C LEU A 73 -11.94 25.61 8.66
N LEU A 74 -12.19 24.86 9.74
CA LEU A 74 -12.36 23.41 9.69
C LEU A 74 -13.65 23.00 8.97
N THR A 75 -14.78 23.63 9.29
CA THR A 75 -16.11 23.17 8.85
C THR A 75 -16.52 23.66 7.48
N ASN A 76 -15.89 24.75 7.01
CA ASN A 76 -16.02 25.27 5.65
C ASN A 76 -14.81 24.96 4.77
N ALA A 77 -13.88 24.11 5.22
CA ALA A 77 -12.80 23.64 4.38
C ALA A 77 -13.39 23.05 3.09
N VAL A 78 -13.05 23.65 1.95
CA VAL A 78 -13.46 23.16 0.63
C VAL A 78 -12.64 21.91 0.24
N GLU A 79 -11.51 21.70 0.91
CA GLU A 79 -10.64 20.53 0.78
C GLU A 79 -10.11 20.13 2.17
N ASP A 80 -10.39 18.89 2.60
CA ASP A 80 -9.84 18.30 3.83
C ASP A 80 -8.79 17.23 3.45
N ARG A 81 -7.52 17.55 3.71
CA ARG A 81 -6.39 16.65 3.46
C ARG A 81 -5.97 15.86 4.71
N GLY A 82 -6.65 15.97 5.84
CA GLY A 82 -6.22 15.36 7.09
C GLY A 82 -5.94 13.85 6.99
N LEU A 83 -6.83 13.11 6.35
CA LEU A 83 -6.61 11.67 6.10
C LEU A 83 -5.54 11.43 5.03
N HIS A 84 -5.50 12.24 3.98
CA HIS A 84 -4.46 12.16 2.94
C HIS A 84 -3.07 12.32 3.57
N ASP A 85 -2.86 13.38 4.34
CA ASP A 85 -1.58 13.75 4.95
C ASP A 85 -1.18 12.76 6.04
N TYR A 86 -2.15 12.25 6.82
CA TYR A 86 -1.94 11.17 7.77
C TYR A 86 -1.37 9.93 7.08
N TRP A 87 -2.04 9.46 6.01
CA TRP A 87 -1.61 8.26 5.29
C TRP A 87 -0.31 8.49 4.52
N HIS A 88 -0.13 9.67 3.93
CA HIS A 88 1.10 10.06 3.27
C HIS A 88 2.28 9.96 4.25
N THR A 89 2.19 10.61 5.41
CA THR A 89 3.22 10.57 6.46
C THR A 89 3.48 9.14 6.95
N TYR A 90 2.41 8.35 7.15
CA TYR A 90 2.54 6.97 7.61
C TYR A 90 3.32 6.12 6.60
N LEU A 91 2.99 6.22 5.30
CA LEU A 91 3.59 5.43 4.24
C LEU A 91 5.00 5.91 3.88
N SER A 92 5.25 7.23 3.86
CA SER A 92 6.54 7.79 3.43
C SER A 92 7.60 7.77 4.53
N GLU A 93 7.22 7.91 5.81
CA GLU A 93 8.19 8.08 6.90
C GLU A 93 8.15 6.98 7.96
N ARG A 94 6.97 6.48 8.32
CA ARG A 94 6.83 5.55 9.46
C ARG A 94 6.92 4.10 9.03
N ALA A 95 6.31 3.73 7.91
CA ALA A 95 6.30 2.36 7.40
C ALA A 95 7.74 1.85 7.16
N TRP A 96 8.61 2.68 6.59
CA TRP A 96 10.00 2.32 6.34
C TRP A 96 10.86 2.19 7.60
N LYS A 97 10.51 2.85 8.71
CA LYS A 97 11.24 2.69 9.99
C LYS A 97 11.10 1.29 10.59
N THR A 98 10.03 0.60 10.24
CA THR A 98 9.75 -0.79 10.67
C THR A 98 9.91 -1.79 9.53
N SER A 99 10.31 -1.33 8.34
CA SER A 99 10.55 -2.19 7.20
C SER A 99 11.82 -3.00 7.43
N PRO A 100 11.82 -4.32 7.17
CA PRO A 100 13.03 -5.12 7.20
C PRO A 100 13.95 -4.81 5.99
N PHE A 101 13.47 -4.05 5.01
CA PHE A 101 14.24 -3.59 3.85
C PHE A 101 14.53 -2.10 3.92
N PRO A 102 15.69 -1.63 3.41
CA PRO A 102 15.93 -0.21 3.22
C PRO A 102 14.89 0.39 2.26
N ALA A 103 14.50 1.63 2.50
CA ALA A 103 13.65 2.37 1.56
C ALA A 103 14.38 2.48 0.20
N PRO A 104 13.70 2.23 -0.92
CA PRO A 104 14.30 2.40 -2.25
C PRO A 104 14.65 3.88 -2.45
N LYS A 105 15.79 4.14 -3.11
CA LYS A 105 16.24 5.52 -3.39
C LYS A 105 15.58 6.10 -4.65
N TRP A 106 15.11 5.24 -5.55
CA TRP A 106 14.56 5.62 -6.85
C TRP A 106 13.10 5.19 -6.99
N PRO A 107 12.32 5.81 -7.90
CA PRO A 107 10.97 5.39 -8.24
C PRO A 107 10.90 3.95 -8.77
N LEU A 108 9.80 3.26 -8.50
CA LEU A 108 9.52 1.92 -9.04
C LEU A 108 9.10 2.04 -10.51
N ILE A 109 9.88 1.47 -11.43
CA ILE A 109 9.66 1.56 -12.88
C ILE A 109 9.16 0.25 -13.50
N SER A 110 9.12 -0.86 -12.76
CA SER A 110 8.61 -2.13 -13.26
C SER A 110 7.08 -2.24 -13.27
N THR A 111 6.34 -1.22 -12.81
CA THR A 111 4.87 -1.27 -12.78
C THR A 111 4.27 -1.14 -14.17
N ASN A 112 3.19 -1.88 -14.43
CA ASN A 112 2.45 -1.87 -15.71
C ASN A 112 3.29 -2.19 -16.97
N CYS A 113 4.48 -2.77 -16.79
CA CYS A 113 5.34 -3.18 -17.89
C CYS A 113 4.85 -4.49 -18.53
N GLN A 114 5.34 -4.78 -19.73
CA GLN A 114 5.11 -6.08 -20.36
C GLN A 114 6.19 -7.06 -19.93
N THR A 115 5.80 -8.29 -19.57
CA THR A 115 6.73 -9.34 -19.16
C THR A 115 6.49 -10.61 -19.97
N SER A 116 7.52 -11.44 -20.05
CA SER A 116 7.45 -12.79 -20.60
C SER A 116 8.40 -13.71 -19.83
N GLN A 117 8.22 -15.02 -19.98
CA GLN A 117 9.13 -16.01 -19.43
C GLN A 117 9.24 -17.20 -20.37
N SER A 118 10.29 -18.01 -20.22
CA SER A 118 10.62 -19.12 -21.12
C SER A 118 9.50 -20.16 -21.28
N SER A 119 8.82 -20.49 -20.18
CA SER A 119 7.72 -21.47 -20.14
C SER A 119 6.87 -21.24 -18.88
N SER A 120 5.78 -22.00 -18.69
CA SER A 120 5.06 -21.97 -17.40
C SER A 120 4.59 -23.37 -17.01
N ALA A 121 4.80 -23.72 -15.74
CA ALA A 121 4.22 -24.88 -15.10
C ALA A 121 2.76 -24.66 -14.66
N HIS A 122 2.23 -23.45 -14.84
CA HIS A 122 0.85 -23.10 -14.53
C HIS A 122 -0.05 -23.14 -15.78
N PRO A 123 -1.35 -23.46 -15.62
CA PRO A 123 -2.26 -23.69 -16.74
C PRO A 123 -2.68 -22.43 -17.51
N TRP A 124 -2.41 -21.23 -16.99
CA TRP A 124 -2.77 -19.95 -17.62
C TRP A 124 -1.73 -19.40 -18.61
N GLY A 125 -0.62 -20.11 -18.81
CA GLY A 125 0.40 -19.78 -19.82
C GLY A 125 1.49 -18.81 -19.34
N ALA A 126 2.61 -18.78 -20.07
CA ALA A 126 3.83 -18.07 -19.71
C ALA A 126 3.66 -16.56 -19.54
N ASP A 127 2.94 -15.90 -20.44
CA ASP A 127 2.77 -14.44 -20.38
C ASP A 127 2.01 -14.01 -19.12
N ALA A 128 0.85 -14.62 -18.85
CA ALA A 128 0.05 -14.33 -17.67
C ALA A 128 0.78 -14.69 -16.37
N ASP A 129 1.60 -15.75 -16.39
CA ASP A 129 2.38 -16.17 -15.24
C ASP A 129 3.53 -15.20 -14.94
N SER A 130 4.28 -14.80 -15.97
CA SER A 130 5.39 -13.85 -15.85
C SER A 130 4.97 -12.51 -15.25
N GLN A 131 3.75 -12.07 -15.57
CA GLN A 131 3.18 -10.80 -15.10
C GLN A 131 2.94 -10.79 -13.58
N ASN A 132 2.84 -11.96 -12.94
CA ASN A 132 2.65 -12.04 -11.49
C ASN A 132 3.88 -11.53 -10.72
N LEU A 133 5.09 -11.60 -11.30
CA LEU A 133 6.32 -11.15 -10.63
C LEU A 133 6.44 -9.63 -10.48
N ILE A 134 5.61 -8.83 -11.16
CA ILE A 134 5.64 -7.36 -11.06
C ILE A 134 4.33 -6.75 -10.56
N ASN A 135 3.21 -7.47 -10.66
CA ASN A 135 1.88 -6.91 -10.37
C ASN A 135 1.33 -7.24 -8.98
N ARG A 136 1.95 -8.18 -8.26
CA ARG A 136 1.44 -8.65 -6.96
C ARG A 136 2.27 -8.12 -5.80
N ARG A 137 1.77 -8.28 -4.58
CA ARG A 137 2.57 -8.07 -3.37
C ARG A 137 3.33 -9.36 -3.06
N PRO A 138 4.62 -9.26 -2.71
CA PRO A 138 5.38 -10.40 -2.23
C PRO A 138 4.62 -11.14 -1.10
N ASN A 139 4.54 -12.47 -1.19
CA ASN A 139 3.75 -13.29 -0.26
C ASN A 139 4.47 -14.55 0.24
N SER A 140 5.80 -14.60 0.06
CA SER A 140 6.71 -15.69 0.40
C SER A 140 6.53 -17.00 -0.38
N ARG A 141 5.71 -17.00 -1.43
CA ARG A 141 5.53 -18.15 -2.32
C ARG A 141 5.90 -17.78 -3.75
N SER A 142 6.15 -18.79 -4.56
CA SER A 142 6.32 -18.62 -6.01
C SER A 142 5.07 -17.99 -6.62
N GLN A 143 5.20 -16.86 -7.30
CA GLN A 143 4.10 -16.22 -8.02
C GLN A 143 4.17 -16.44 -9.54
N ALA A 144 5.36 -16.75 -10.06
CA ALA A 144 5.55 -17.33 -11.38
C ALA A 144 6.39 -18.61 -11.26
N HIS A 145 6.21 -19.54 -12.20
CA HIS A 145 6.93 -20.80 -12.20
C HIS A 145 7.10 -21.33 -13.62
N THR A 146 8.34 -21.45 -14.10
CA THR A 146 8.62 -22.10 -15.39
C THR A 146 8.46 -23.62 -15.32
N GLU A 147 8.52 -24.32 -16.44
CA GLU A 147 8.79 -25.76 -16.48
C GLU A 147 10.26 -26.05 -16.13
N LYS A 148 10.59 -27.35 -15.98
CA LYS A 148 11.99 -27.77 -15.81
C LYS A 148 12.68 -27.72 -17.16
N GLU A 149 13.58 -26.78 -17.33
CA GLU A 149 14.24 -26.58 -18.62
C GLU A 149 15.66 -26.03 -18.47
N GLN A 150 16.39 -26.05 -19.58
CA GLN A 150 17.72 -25.48 -19.64
C GLN A 150 17.63 -23.96 -19.63
N ASN A 151 18.32 -23.33 -18.69
CA ASN A 151 18.40 -21.88 -18.55
C ASN A 151 17.03 -21.14 -18.58
N PRO A 152 16.10 -21.46 -17.66
CA PRO A 152 14.80 -20.79 -17.61
C PRO A 152 15.00 -19.30 -17.33
N TRP A 153 14.16 -18.47 -17.94
CA TRP A 153 14.32 -17.02 -17.89
C TRP A 153 13.00 -16.29 -17.72
N TRP A 154 13.09 -15.10 -17.14
CA TRP A 154 12.02 -14.10 -17.07
C TRP A 154 12.54 -12.78 -17.61
N GLN A 155 11.69 -12.04 -18.32
CA GLN A 155 12.03 -10.81 -19.00
C GLN A 155 10.97 -9.74 -18.78
N ILE A 156 11.42 -8.49 -18.73
CA ILE A 156 10.58 -7.28 -18.73
C ILE A 156 10.96 -6.37 -19.90
N ASP A 157 9.94 -5.81 -20.56
CA ASP A 157 10.04 -4.67 -21.49
C ASP A 157 9.46 -3.44 -20.78
N PHE A 158 10.31 -2.44 -20.52
CA PHE A 158 9.91 -1.18 -19.91
C PHE A 158 9.15 -0.25 -20.88
N GLY A 159 9.02 -0.63 -22.16
CA GLY A 159 8.34 0.12 -23.21
C GLY A 159 9.18 1.24 -23.84
N SER A 160 10.11 1.81 -23.08
CA SER A 160 11.08 2.82 -23.51
C SER A 160 12.44 2.62 -22.84
N LEU A 161 13.44 3.41 -23.24
CA LEU A 161 14.74 3.43 -22.56
C LEU A 161 14.59 4.04 -21.17
N ASN A 162 15.02 3.27 -20.17
CA ASN A 162 15.05 3.67 -18.78
C ASN A 162 16.49 3.58 -18.27
N ARG A 163 16.79 4.36 -17.23
CA ARG A 163 17.98 4.10 -16.41
C ARG A 163 17.54 3.23 -15.24
N ILE A 164 18.15 2.06 -15.09
CA ILE A 164 17.94 1.11 -13.99
C ILE A 164 19.02 1.34 -12.94
N GLN A 165 18.64 1.60 -11.70
CA GLN A 165 19.60 1.86 -10.60
C GLN A 165 19.53 0.79 -9.51
N GLU A 166 18.38 0.15 -9.35
CA GLU A 166 18.20 -0.85 -8.30
C GLU A 166 17.27 -1.96 -8.80
N ILE A 167 17.67 -3.20 -8.55
CA ILE A 167 16.87 -4.40 -8.85
C ILE A 167 16.75 -5.19 -7.55
N ARG A 168 15.52 -5.42 -7.10
CA ARG A 168 15.23 -6.29 -5.96
C ARG A 168 14.58 -7.57 -6.45
N ILE A 169 15.18 -8.71 -6.13
CA ILE A 169 14.62 -10.03 -6.43
C ILE A 169 14.22 -10.66 -5.11
N PHE A 170 12.93 -10.92 -4.97
CA PHE A 170 12.36 -11.61 -3.82
C PHE A 170 12.21 -13.08 -4.17
N ASN A 171 13.00 -13.90 -3.49
CA ASN A 171 12.85 -15.34 -3.57
C ASN A 171 11.61 -15.79 -2.77
N ARG A 172 11.10 -16.97 -3.10
CA ARG A 172 10.14 -17.67 -2.23
C ARG A 172 10.81 -18.04 -0.89
N LEU A 173 10.02 -18.33 0.14
CA LEU A 173 10.55 -18.74 1.47
C LEU A 173 9.98 -20.07 1.98
N ASP A 174 9.10 -20.73 1.22
CA ASP A 174 8.47 -21.98 1.63
C ASP A 174 9.34 -23.21 1.30
N VAL A 175 9.81 -23.36 0.06
CA VAL A 175 10.69 -24.45 -0.41
C VAL A 175 11.50 -24.03 -1.63
N ALA A 176 12.58 -24.77 -1.96
CA ALA A 176 13.29 -24.67 -3.24
C ALA A 176 13.96 -23.31 -3.54
N LEU A 177 14.41 -22.60 -2.50
CA LEU A 177 15.13 -21.33 -2.62
C LEU A 177 16.48 -21.47 -3.34
N ASP A 178 17.11 -22.64 -3.20
CA ASP A 178 18.40 -23.03 -3.76
C ASP A 178 18.45 -22.99 -5.29
N ARG A 179 17.28 -23.00 -5.95
CA ARG A 179 17.20 -22.91 -7.42
C ARG A 179 17.69 -21.57 -7.98
N MET A 180 17.70 -20.52 -7.16
CA MET A 180 18.13 -19.17 -7.53
C MET A 180 19.56 -18.83 -7.06
N CYS A 181 20.42 -19.81 -6.78
CA CYS A 181 21.83 -19.56 -6.40
C CYS A 181 22.72 -19.16 -7.59
N HIS A 182 22.47 -19.72 -8.77
CA HIS A 182 23.27 -19.45 -9.97
C HIS A 182 22.40 -18.76 -11.00
N PHE A 183 22.57 -17.45 -11.16
CA PHE A 183 21.75 -16.67 -12.10
C PHE A 183 22.52 -15.50 -12.70
N SER A 184 22.04 -15.02 -13.84
CA SER A 184 22.57 -13.87 -14.55
C SER A 184 21.48 -12.83 -14.76
N LEU A 185 21.91 -11.57 -14.78
CA LEU A 185 21.08 -10.45 -15.20
C LEU A 185 21.62 -9.89 -16.51
N PHE A 186 20.72 -9.74 -17.47
CA PHE A 186 21.00 -9.18 -18.77
C PHE A 186 20.19 -7.91 -19.00
N SER A 187 20.75 -7.01 -19.78
CA SER A 187 20.10 -5.80 -20.26
C SER A 187 20.14 -5.76 -21.77
N SER A 188 19.16 -5.09 -22.37
CA SER A 188 19.14 -4.83 -23.80
C SER A 188 18.45 -3.50 -24.10
N LEU A 189 18.91 -2.83 -25.16
CA LEU A 189 18.31 -1.61 -25.69
C LEU A 189 17.22 -1.93 -26.74
N ASP A 190 17.34 -3.05 -27.43
CA ASP A 190 16.55 -3.42 -28.62
C ASP A 190 15.77 -4.74 -28.48
N GLY A 191 16.09 -5.55 -27.46
CA GLY A 191 15.49 -6.87 -27.24
C GLY A 191 16.19 -8.00 -28.00
N GLU A 192 17.20 -7.68 -28.81
CA GLU A 192 17.94 -8.61 -29.67
C GLU A 192 19.38 -8.80 -29.17
N ASN A 193 20.06 -7.69 -28.85
CA ASN A 193 21.43 -7.68 -28.36
C ASN A 193 21.43 -7.59 -26.83
N TRP A 194 21.84 -8.68 -26.19
CA TRP A 194 21.81 -8.82 -24.73
C TRP A 194 23.21 -8.71 -24.13
N ASN A 195 23.37 -7.83 -23.15
CA ASN A 195 24.60 -7.68 -22.38
C ASN A 195 24.41 -8.21 -20.96
N GLU A 196 25.22 -9.19 -20.56
CA GLU A 196 25.31 -9.66 -19.18
C GLU A 196 25.99 -8.58 -18.34
N PHE A 197 25.28 -8.02 -17.36
CA PHE A 197 25.84 -6.99 -16.47
C PHE A 197 26.06 -7.51 -15.05
N TYR A 198 25.52 -8.68 -14.74
CA TYR A 198 25.71 -9.33 -13.45
C TYR A 198 25.62 -10.85 -13.60
N TYR A 199 26.49 -11.55 -12.88
CA TYR A 199 26.54 -13.01 -12.82
C TYR A 199 26.81 -13.44 -11.38
N GLN A 200 25.88 -14.21 -10.81
CA GLN A 200 26.05 -14.88 -9.53
C GLN A 200 26.47 -16.33 -9.78
N ASN A 201 27.65 -16.68 -9.29
CA ASN A 201 28.19 -18.04 -9.37
C ASN A 201 28.63 -18.55 -8.00
N SER A 202 27.73 -18.46 -7.02
CA SER A 202 27.98 -18.95 -5.68
C SER A 202 26.79 -19.79 -5.22
N ASN A 203 27.02 -20.65 -4.23
CA ASN A 203 25.94 -21.38 -3.56
C ASN A 203 25.24 -20.53 -2.49
N GLU A 204 25.40 -19.20 -2.53
CA GLU A 204 24.71 -18.31 -1.60
C GLU A 204 23.22 -18.25 -1.95
N ILE A 205 22.38 -18.47 -0.93
CA ILE A 205 20.94 -18.38 -1.05
C ILE A 205 20.51 -17.03 -0.51
N PHE A 206 19.69 -16.31 -1.28
CA PHE A 206 18.98 -15.12 -0.81
C PHE A 206 17.49 -15.43 -0.59
N GLY A 207 16.85 -14.72 0.33
CA GLY A 207 15.45 -14.89 0.72
C GLY A 207 14.63 -13.64 0.42
N GLY A 208 13.31 -13.74 0.22
CA GLY A 208 12.49 -12.59 -0.16
C GLY A 208 12.09 -11.71 1.02
N ILE A 209 10.84 -11.87 1.46
CA ILE A 209 10.22 -10.91 2.39
C ILE A 209 10.69 -11.01 3.85
N ASP A 210 11.66 -11.87 4.13
CA ASP A 210 12.29 -12.04 5.45
C ASP A 210 13.36 -10.97 5.76
N GLY A 211 13.60 -10.04 4.82
CA GLY A 211 14.60 -9.00 4.95
C GLY A 211 15.89 -9.28 4.19
N THR A 212 15.98 -10.39 3.44
CA THR A 212 17.22 -10.80 2.77
C THR A 212 17.16 -10.88 1.23
N PRO A 213 16.41 -10.00 0.52
CA PRO A 213 16.27 -10.10 -0.93
C PRO A 213 17.61 -9.89 -1.60
N PHE A 214 17.76 -10.44 -2.80
CA PHE A 214 18.88 -10.05 -3.64
C PHE A 214 18.65 -8.61 -4.10
N ILE A 215 19.65 -7.76 -3.88
CA ILE A 215 19.62 -6.35 -4.27
C ILE A 215 20.84 -6.06 -5.13
N TRP A 216 20.61 -5.75 -6.39
CA TRP A 216 21.62 -5.13 -7.25
C TRP A 216 21.47 -3.61 -7.22
N LEU A 217 22.57 -2.88 -7.11
CA LEU A 217 22.61 -1.42 -7.01
C LEU A 217 23.68 -0.84 -7.93
N SER A 218 23.34 0.26 -8.61
CA SER A 218 24.28 1.06 -9.40
C SER A 218 23.92 2.53 -9.32
N ASP A 219 24.77 3.34 -8.68
CA ASP A 219 24.54 4.78 -8.55
C ASP A 219 24.60 5.50 -9.91
N SER A 220 25.42 5.03 -10.85
CA SER A 220 25.45 5.56 -12.22
C SER A 220 24.26 5.10 -13.07
N GLY A 221 23.64 3.99 -12.65
CA GLY A 221 22.58 3.30 -13.38
C GLY A 221 23.06 2.55 -14.63
N LEU A 222 22.16 1.76 -15.18
CA LEU A 222 22.31 0.98 -16.41
C LEU A 222 21.19 1.38 -17.38
N GLU A 223 21.55 1.84 -18.56
CA GLU A 223 20.57 2.17 -19.59
C GLU A 223 20.04 0.90 -20.27
N ALA A 224 18.73 0.70 -20.24
CA ALA A 224 18.09 -0.47 -20.83
C ALA A 224 16.61 -0.22 -21.13
N ARG A 225 16.10 -0.85 -22.18
CA ARG A 225 14.65 -1.01 -22.42
C ARG A 225 14.16 -2.38 -21.96
N PHE A 226 15.03 -3.39 -21.99
CA PHE A 226 14.70 -4.73 -21.56
C PHE A 226 15.66 -5.20 -20.48
N MET A 227 15.15 -5.99 -19.54
CA MET A 227 15.96 -6.71 -18.57
C MET A 227 15.52 -8.17 -18.51
N ARG A 228 16.46 -9.08 -18.31
CA ARG A 228 16.21 -10.51 -18.22
C ARG A 228 16.97 -11.12 -17.06
N VAL A 229 16.27 -11.97 -16.30
CA VAL A 229 16.83 -12.86 -15.29
C VAL A 229 16.92 -14.26 -15.90
N VAL A 230 18.09 -14.90 -15.79
CA VAL A 230 18.30 -16.27 -16.29
C VAL A 230 18.86 -17.12 -15.17
N VAL A 231 18.25 -18.26 -14.87
CA VAL A 231 18.85 -19.27 -13.99
C VAL A 231 19.88 -20.05 -14.79
N ASN A 232 21.11 -20.15 -14.31
CA ASN A 232 22.21 -20.80 -15.03
C ASN A 232 22.45 -22.22 -14.53
N GLY A 233 23.11 -23.03 -15.36
CA GLY A 233 23.61 -24.35 -14.98
C GLY A 233 22.71 -25.48 -15.51
N GLU A 234 22.50 -26.52 -14.72
CA GLU A 234 21.69 -27.68 -15.12
C GLU A 234 20.19 -27.33 -15.26
N PRO A 235 19.39 -28.15 -15.98
CA PRO A 235 17.97 -27.92 -16.12
C PRO A 235 17.25 -27.71 -14.77
N SER A 236 16.62 -26.55 -14.61
CA SER A 236 16.03 -26.08 -13.37
C SER A 236 14.72 -25.33 -13.64
N TYR A 237 14.19 -24.65 -12.63
CA TYR A 237 12.99 -23.83 -12.69
C TYR A 237 13.32 -22.40 -12.25
N LEU A 238 12.71 -21.40 -12.87
CA LEU A 238 12.62 -20.05 -12.32
C LEU A 238 11.29 -19.95 -11.56
N ASN A 239 11.37 -19.73 -10.25
CA ASN A 239 10.23 -19.82 -9.33
C ASN A 239 10.29 -18.75 -8.22
N LEU A 240 10.18 -17.48 -8.62
CA LEU A 240 10.34 -16.31 -7.76
C LEU A 240 9.01 -15.83 -7.15
N ASP A 241 9.11 -15.05 -6.08
CA ASP A 241 7.97 -14.36 -5.46
C ASP A 241 7.69 -13.04 -6.18
N GLN A 242 8.70 -12.17 -6.32
CA GLN A 242 8.54 -10.85 -6.94
C GLN A 242 9.87 -10.33 -7.48
N ILE A 243 9.82 -9.50 -8.53
CA ILE A 243 10.93 -8.66 -8.98
C ILE A 243 10.46 -7.21 -9.00
N GLU A 244 11.22 -6.33 -8.35
CA GLU A 244 11.00 -4.89 -8.38
C GLU A 244 12.20 -4.21 -9.02
N VAL A 245 11.94 -3.33 -9.99
CA VAL A 245 12.98 -2.57 -10.69
C VAL A 245 12.74 -1.10 -10.44
N TYR A 246 13.77 -0.44 -9.94
CA TYR A 246 13.73 0.98 -9.60
C TYR A 246 14.73 1.76 -10.43
N GLY A 247 14.33 2.97 -10.80
CA GLY A 247 15.17 3.84 -11.58
C GLY A 247 14.48 5.11 -12.06
N LEU A 248 15.04 5.69 -13.11
CA LEU A 248 14.50 6.90 -13.73
C LEU A 248 13.95 6.56 -15.12
N SER A 249 12.64 6.76 -15.26
CA SER A 249 11.96 6.77 -16.55
C SER A 249 12.29 8.06 -17.29
N ASP A 250 12.61 7.91 -18.57
CA ASP A 250 12.98 8.97 -19.51
C ASP A 250 14.41 9.54 -19.37
N LEU A 251 15.28 9.11 -20.29
CA LEU A 251 16.47 9.85 -20.73
C LEU A 251 16.13 10.78 -21.92
N SER A 252 14.91 11.34 -21.95
CA SER A 252 14.46 12.26 -22.99
C SER A 252 15.04 13.66 -22.82
#